data_AF-A0A1Q4FE16-F1
#
_entry.id   AF-A0A1Q4FE16-F1
#
_cell.length_a   1.000
_cell.length_b   1.000
_cell.length_c   1.000
_cell.angle_alpha   90.00
_cell.angle_beta   90.00
_cell.angle_gamma   90.00
#
_symmetry.space_group_name_H-M   'P 1'
#
loop_
_entity.id
_entity.type
_entity.pdbx_description
1 polymer ?
#
loop_
_entity_poly.entity_id
_entity_poly.type
_entity_poly.pdbx_seq_one_letter_code
_entity_poly.pdbx_strand_id
1 'polypeptide(L)'
;MGLAFAVVVIVSCYLPWMQVPVLQTVATGMDNGGTNLGKPGKLTIIFCVIAAVLFVIPRIWAKRANLVFCALAVAWAVRNFLLYARCEMGTCPVRKYGMYIMLAGALLMFLAALFPDTSVKEKE
;
A
#
# COMPACT_ATOMS: atom_id res chain seq x y z
N MET A 1 11.55 1.47 -12.21
CA MET A 1 11.41 0.65 -10.98
C MET A 1 10.23 1.09 -10.10
N GLY A 2 10.14 2.34 -9.63
CA GLY A 2 9.07 2.79 -8.71
C GLY A 2 7.62 2.55 -9.18
N LEU A 3 7.35 2.74 -10.48
CA LEU A 3 6.03 2.47 -11.07
C LEU A 3 5.61 1.00 -10.92
N ALA A 4 6.54 0.06 -11.13
CA ALA A 4 6.25 -1.37 -11.03
C ALA A 4 5.84 -1.77 -9.61
N PHE A 5 6.52 -1.23 -8.60
CA PHE A 5 6.15 -1.46 -7.20
C PHE A 5 4.79 -0.85 -6.85
N ALA A 6 4.44 0.32 -7.39
CA ALA A 6 3.11 0.88 -7.23
C ALA A 6 2.01 -0.05 -7.77
N VAL A 7 2.23 -0.67 -8.93
CA VAL A 7 1.30 -1.67 -9.49
C VAL A 7 1.19 -2.91 -8.59
N VAL A 8 2.31 -3.43 -8.09
CA VAL A 8 2.31 -4.57 -7.15
C VAL A 8 1.50 -4.26 -5.90
N VAL A 9 1.64 -3.05 -5.33
CA VAL A 9 0.86 -2.64 -4.16
C VAL A 9 -0.64 -2.54 -4.49
N ILE A 10 -1.01 -2.00 -5.66
CA ILE A 10 -2.41 -1.96 -6.10
C ILE A 10 -2.98 -3.37 -6.25
N VAL A 11 -2.25 -4.29 -6.90
CA VAL A 11 -2.67 -5.68 -7.06
C VAL A 11 -2.84 -6.36 -5.69
N SER A 12 -1.91 -6.12 -4.76
CA SER A 12 -1.99 -6.68 -3.40
C SER A 12 -3.25 -6.25 -2.64
N CYS A 13 -3.89 -5.13 -2.98
CA CYS A 13 -5.16 -4.72 -2.37
C CYS A 13 -6.35 -5.62 -2.74
N TYR A 14 -6.26 -6.38 -3.83
CA TYR A 14 -7.28 -7.35 -4.25
C TYR A 14 -6.97 -8.77 -3.75
N LEU A 15 -5.78 -9.00 -3.21
CA LEU A 15 -5.39 -10.28 -2.65
C LEU A 15 -6.02 -10.50 -1.26
N PRO A 16 -6.11 -11.75 -0.80
CA PRO A 16 -6.58 -12.07 0.54
C PRO A 16 -5.63 -11.46 1.58
N TRP A 17 -6.16 -10.58 2.43
CA TRP A 17 -5.40 -9.94 3.51
C TRP A 17 -5.53 -10.71 4.81
N MET A 18 -6.74 -11.14 5.12
CA MET A 18 -7.07 -11.86 6.33
C MET A 18 -8.23 -12.81 6.07
N GLN A 19 -8.34 -13.82 6.92
CA GLN A 19 -9.51 -14.68 7.00
C GLN A 19 -10.06 -14.60 8.42
N VAL A 20 -11.37 -14.35 8.55
CA VAL A 20 -12.06 -14.36 9.83
C VAL A 20 -12.58 -15.78 10.08
N PRO A 21 -12.07 -16.52 11.09
CA PRO A 21 -12.41 -17.93 11.28
C PRO A 21 -13.90 -18.17 11.51
N VAL A 22 -14.59 -17.23 12.15
CA VAL A 22 -16.01 -17.37 12.54
C VAL A 22 -16.95 -17.17 11.35
N LEU A 23 -16.66 -16.20 10.49
CA LEU A 23 -17.50 -15.91 9.32
C LEU A 23 -17.12 -16.77 8.09
N GLN A 24 -15.98 -17.47 8.13
CA GLN A 24 -15.39 -18.17 6.98
C GLN A 24 -15.20 -17.27 5.74
N THR A 25 -15.28 -15.95 5.91
CA THR A 25 -15.11 -14.97 4.84
C THR A 25 -13.65 -14.54 4.76
N VAL A 26 -13.21 -14.36 3.52
CA VAL A 26 -11.89 -13.82 3.20
C VAL A 26 -12.06 -12.33 2.97
N ALA A 27 -11.41 -11.52 3.80
CA ALA A 27 -11.38 -10.08 3.60
C ALA A 27 -10.14 -9.71 2.78
N THR A 28 -10.37 -8.83 1.81
CA THR A 28 -9.37 -8.20 0.96
C THR A 28 -9.23 -6.73 1.36
N GLY A 29 -8.30 -6.00 0.76
CA GLY A 29 -8.22 -4.54 0.99
C GLY A 29 -9.46 -3.79 0.47
N MET A 30 -10.19 -4.37 -0.48
CA MET A 30 -11.37 -3.77 -1.13
C MET A 30 -12.71 -4.21 -0.53
N ASP A 31 -12.76 -5.43 -0.01
CA ASP A 31 -13.95 -6.02 0.60
C ASP A 31 -13.63 -6.56 2.00
N ASN A 32 -14.43 -6.15 2.97
CA ASN A 32 -14.17 -6.37 4.38
C ASN A 32 -14.76 -7.69 4.88
N GLY A 33 -15.39 -8.48 3.99
CA GLY A 33 -15.95 -9.78 4.32
C GLY A 33 -17.01 -9.74 5.45
N GLY A 34 -17.70 -8.61 5.61
CA GLY A 34 -18.71 -8.38 6.65
C GLY A 34 -18.20 -7.71 7.94
N THR A 35 -16.93 -7.32 8.03
CA THR A 35 -16.36 -6.64 9.21
C THR A 35 -16.48 -5.11 9.14
N ASN A 36 -16.57 -4.46 10.30
CA ASN A 36 -16.64 -2.98 10.44
C ASN A 36 -15.28 -2.27 10.24
N LEU A 37 -14.26 -2.96 9.73
CA LEU A 37 -12.89 -2.44 9.57
C LEU A 37 -12.73 -1.40 8.45
N GLY A 38 -13.82 -1.05 7.74
CA GLY A 38 -13.78 -0.14 6.59
C GLY A 38 -13.00 -0.73 5.41
N LYS A 39 -12.89 -0.01 4.28
CA LYS A 39 -12.23 -0.46 3.05
C LYS A 39 -10.82 0.15 2.90
N PRO A 40 -9.80 -0.31 3.64
CA PRO A 40 -8.51 0.36 3.72
C PRO A 40 -7.70 0.36 2.42
N GLY A 41 -7.95 -0.60 1.53
CA GLY A 41 -7.31 -0.66 0.21
C GLY A 41 -7.59 0.55 -0.66
N LYS A 42 -8.73 1.24 -0.47
CA LYS A 42 -9.05 2.46 -1.25
C LYS A 42 -8.02 3.56 -1.04
N LEU A 43 -7.62 3.81 0.21
CA LEU A 43 -6.63 4.84 0.52
C LEU A 43 -5.24 4.46 0.04
N THR A 44 -4.86 3.18 0.17
CA THR A 44 -3.59 2.66 -0.38
C THR A 44 -3.52 2.87 -1.90
N ILE A 45 -4.61 2.56 -2.62
CA ILE A 45 -4.69 2.76 -4.07
C ILE A 45 -4.56 4.25 -4.43
N ILE A 46 -5.23 5.15 -3.71
CA ILE A 46 -5.12 6.60 -3.96
C ILE A 46 -3.67 7.06 -3.81
N PHE A 47 -2.98 6.66 -2.74
CA PHE A 47 -1.58 7.02 -2.56
C PHE A 47 -0.67 6.45 -3.65
N CYS A 48 -0.89 5.20 -4.06
CA CYS A 48 -0.11 4.58 -5.14
C CYS A 48 -0.36 5.24 -6.50
N VAL A 49 -1.59 5.66 -6.82
CA VAL A 49 -1.92 6.37 -8.06
C VAL A 49 -1.22 7.73 -8.08
N ILE A 50 -1.28 8.48 -6.98
CA ILE A 50 -0.59 9.78 -6.88
C ILE A 50 0.92 9.60 -7.01
N ALA A 51 1.51 8.62 -6.31
CA ALA A 51 2.93 8.30 -6.40
C ALA A 51 3.33 7.91 -7.83
N ALA A 52 2.52 7.07 -8.51
CA ALA A 52 2.75 6.66 -9.89
C ALA A 52 2.76 7.85 -10.87
N VAL A 53 1.84 8.79 -10.72
CA VAL A 53 1.83 10.04 -11.52
C VAL A 53 3.09 10.87 -11.25
N LEU A 54 3.48 11.01 -9.98
CA LEU A 54 4.68 11.76 -9.60
C LEU A 54 5.99 11.11 -10.08
N PHE A 55 6.03 9.78 -10.23
CA PHE A 55 7.17 9.07 -10.83
C PHE A 55 7.38 9.42 -12.31
N VAL A 56 6.32 9.78 -13.04
CA VAL A 56 6.40 10.11 -14.47
C VAL A 56 6.88 11.55 -14.71
N ILE A 57 6.69 12.45 -13.74
CA ILE A 57 7.03 13.87 -13.88
C ILE A 57 8.52 14.10 -13.55
N PRO A 58 9.38 14.47 -14.53
CA PRO A 58 10.82 14.65 -14.31
C PRO A 58 11.15 16.03 -13.71
N ARG A 59 10.47 16.40 -12.61
CA ARG A 59 10.68 17.68 -11.89
C ARG A 59 11.22 17.41 -10.48
N ILE A 60 12.12 18.26 -10.00
CA ILE A 60 12.72 18.13 -8.66
C ILE A 60 11.65 18.18 -7.57
N TRP A 61 10.67 19.08 -7.69
CA TRP A 61 9.57 19.18 -6.73
C TRP A 61 8.68 17.92 -6.74
N ALA A 62 8.45 17.32 -7.92
CA ALA A 62 7.70 16.07 -8.03
C ALA A 62 8.40 14.92 -7.31
N LYS A 63 9.74 14.83 -7.38
CA LYS A 63 10.53 13.84 -6.62
C LYS A 63 10.38 14.01 -5.11
N ARG A 64 10.46 15.25 -4.60
CA ARG A 64 10.30 15.55 -3.17
C ARG A 64 8.88 15.21 -2.69
N ALA A 65 7.86 15.58 -3.46
CA ALA A 65 6.48 15.22 -3.16
C ALA A 65 6.26 13.70 -3.20
N ASN A 66 6.84 13.01 -4.19
CA ASN A 66 6.70 11.55 -4.33
C ASN A 66 7.23 10.80 -3.11
N LEU A 67 8.37 11.23 -2.55
CA LEU A 67 8.94 10.65 -1.34
C LEU A 67 7.96 10.75 -0.15
N VAL A 68 7.28 11.91 0.00
CA VAL A 68 6.25 12.10 1.04
C VAL A 68 5.07 11.16 0.83
N PHE A 69 4.54 11.04 -0.39
CA PHE A 69 3.43 10.13 -0.68
C PHE A 69 3.80 8.66 -0.48
N CYS A 70 5.02 8.27 -0.85
CA CYS A 70 5.52 6.92 -0.59
C CYS A 70 5.67 6.65 0.92
N ALA A 71 6.16 7.62 1.70
CA ALA A 71 6.24 7.50 3.16
C ALA A 71 4.84 7.37 3.80
N LEU A 72 3.86 8.16 3.33
CA LEU A 72 2.47 8.05 3.77
C LEU A 72 1.85 6.70 3.42
N ALA A 73 2.15 6.16 2.23
CA ALA A 73 1.71 4.83 1.83
C ALA A 73 2.28 3.73 2.76
N VAL A 74 3.57 3.83 3.12
CA VAL A 74 4.19 2.92 4.10
C VAL A 74 3.56 3.07 5.48
N ALA A 75 3.40 4.30 5.98
CA ALA A 75 2.77 4.54 7.28
C ALA A 75 1.33 3.99 7.33
N TRP A 76 0.57 4.16 6.25
CA TRP A 76 -0.77 3.59 6.10
C TRP A 76 -0.73 2.06 6.08
N ALA A 77 0.19 1.45 5.32
CA ALA A 77 0.37 0.01 5.26
C ALA A 77 0.72 -0.58 6.64
N VAL A 78 1.63 0.05 7.38
CA VAL A 78 2.01 -0.35 8.75
C VAL A 78 0.82 -0.23 9.70
N ARG A 79 0.08 0.89 9.67
CA ARG A 79 -1.13 1.06 10.47
C ARG A 79 -2.13 -0.06 10.22
N ASN A 80 -2.37 -0.40 8.95
CA ASN A 80 -3.27 -1.50 8.59
C ASN A 80 -2.72 -2.84 9.08
N PHE A 81 -1.43 -3.12 8.88
CA PHE A 81 -0.81 -4.35 9.36
C PHE A 81 -1.00 -4.57 10.87
N LEU A 82 -0.92 -3.50 11.66
CA LEU A 82 -1.19 -3.53 13.10
C LEU A 82 -2.69 -3.61 13.42
N LEU A 83 -3.56 -2.94 12.65
CA LEU A 83 -5.02 -2.99 12.80
C LEU A 83 -5.56 -4.42 12.62
N TYR A 84 -5.05 -5.12 11.61
CA TYR A 84 -5.47 -6.46 11.26
C TYR A 84 -4.82 -7.57 12.11
N ALA A 85 -3.96 -7.22 13.06
CA ALA A 85 -3.43 -8.14 14.08
C ALA A 85 -4.29 -8.16 15.36
N ARG A 86 -5.29 -7.28 15.47
CA ARG A 86 -6.16 -7.16 16.65
C ARG A 86 -7.16 -8.30 16.65
N CYS A 87 -7.38 -8.89 17.82
CA CYS A 87 -8.44 -9.87 18.02
C CYS A 87 -9.71 -9.14 18.44
N GLU A 88 -10.84 -9.42 17.79
CA GLU A 88 -12.14 -8.90 18.18
C GLU A 88 -13.01 -10.06 18.70
N MET A 89 -13.70 -9.83 19.82
CA MET A 89 -14.59 -10.81 20.47
C MET A 89 -13.95 -12.19 20.70
N GLY A 90 -12.67 -12.23 21.09
CA GLY A 90 -11.94 -13.48 21.37
C GLY A 90 -11.53 -14.28 20.13
N THR A 91 -11.76 -13.77 18.92
CA THR A 91 -11.34 -14.41 17.67
C THR A 91 -10.23 -13.62 17.00
N CYS A 92 -9.12 -14.29 16.73
CA CYS A 92 -7.96 -13.66 16.10
C CYS A 92 -7.98 -13.92 14.60
N PRO A 93 -7.91 -12.88 13.77
CA PRO A 93 -7.89 -13.05 12.33
C PRO A 93 -6.58 -13.66 11.84
N VAL A 94 -6.67 -14.56 10.86
CA VAL A 94 -5.49 -15.21 10.27
C VAL A 94 -4.97 -14.35 9.12
N ARG A 95 -3.78 -13.76 9.28
CA ARG A 95 -3.11 -12.98 8.24
C ARG A 95 -2.77 -13.87 7.04
N LYS A 96 -3.02 -13.35 5.84
CA LYS A 96 -2.73 -14.01 4.57
C LYS A 96 -1.66 -13.24 3.80
N TYR A 97 -1.20 -13.81 2.69
CA TYR A 97 -0.05 -13.33 1.93
C TYR A 97 -0.23 -11.90 1.39
N GLY A 98 -1.46 -11.48 1.05
CA GLY A 98 -1.72 -10.15 0.48
C GLY A 98 -1.27 -9.00 1.39
N MET A 99 -1.39 -9.20 2.70
CA MET A 99 -0.95 -8.24 3.73
C MET A 99 0.57 -8.04 3.73
N TYR A 100 1.32 -9.15 3.64
CA TYR A 100 2.79 -9.12 3.60
C TYR A 100 3.28 -8.51 2.29
N ILE A 101 2.64 -8.85 1.16
CA ILE A 101 2.97 -8.29 -0.16
C ILE A 101 2.69 -6.79 -0.19
N MET A 102 1.58 -6.32 0.39
CA MET A 102 1.28 -4.89 0.46
C MET A 102 2.36 -4.13 1.24
N LEU A 103 2.74 -4.63 2.43
CA LEU A 103 3.75 -3.98 3.27
C LEU A 103 5.13 -3.97 2.59
N ALA A 104 5.56 -5.12 2.07
CA ALA A 104 6.82 -5.23 1.36
C ALA A 104 6.84 -4.36 0.09
N GLY A 105 5.75 -4.36 -0.67
CA GLY A 105 5.60 -3.53 -1.88
C GLY A 105 5.66 -2.04 -1.57
N ALA A 106 5.02 -1.59 -0.48
CA ALA A 106 5.07 -0.19 -0.06
C ALA A 106 6.49 0.23 0.35
N LEU A 107 7.23 -0.62 1.06
CA LEU A 107 8.62 -0.38 1.43
C LEU A 107 9.54 -0.33 0.19
N LEU A 108 9.37 -1.25 -0.75
CA LEU A 108 10.13 -1.26 -2.01
C LEU A 108 9.80 -0.03 -2.88
N MET A 109 8.54 0.39 -2.92
CA MET A 109 8.13 1.63 -3.60
C MET A 109 8.79 2.86 -2.97
N PHE A 110 8.88 2.90 -1.64
CA PHE A 110 9.58 3.97 -0.92
C PHE A 110 11.09 3.98 -1.19
N LEU A 111 11.75 2.82 -1.16
CA LEU A 111 13.16 2.70 -1.52
C LEU A 111 13.41 3.14 -2.98
N ALA A 112 12.51 2.81 -3.90
CA ALA A 112 12.59 3.25 -5.29
C ALA A 112 12.35 4.77 -5.45
N ALA A 113 11.60 5.41 -4.55
CA ALA A 113 11.47 6.86 -4.50
C ALA A 113 12.73 7.55 -3.95
N LEU A 114 13.50 6.86 -3.10
CA LEU A 114 14.76 7.35 -2.53
C LEU A 114 15.90 7.37 -3.55
N PHE A 115 15.94 6.38 -4.45
CA PHE A 115 16.93 6.25 -5.52
C PHE A 115 16.29 6.35 -6.92
N PRO A 116 15.84 7.55 -7.35
CA PRO A 116 15.18 7.70 -8.64
C PRO A 116 16.20 7.77 -9.80
N ASP A 117 16.25 6.74 -10.64
CA ASP A 117 17.09 6.66 -11.87
C ASP A 117 16.80 7.75 -12.92
N THR A 118 15.71 8.51 -12.77
CA THR A 118 15.38 9.61 -13.69
C THR A 118 16.43 10.73 -13.62
N SER A 119 17.27 10.83 -14.65
CA SER A 119 18.05 12.04 -14.97
C SER A 119 17.10 13.25 -14.93
N VAL A 120 17.31 14.14 -13.96
CA VAL A 120 16.64 15.44 -13.97
C VAL A 120 17.27 16.21 -15.12
N LYS A 121 16.54 16.41 -16.21
CA LYS A 121 16.94 17.44 -17.17
C LYS A 121 16.70 18.78 -16.50
N GLU A 122 17.76 19.30 -15.90
CA GLU A 122 17.89 20.69 -15.50
C GLU A 122 17.67 21.52 -16.77
N LYS A 123 16.45 22.03 -16.94
CA LYS A 123 16.22 23.11 -17.88
C LYS A 123 16.44 24.38 -17.08
N GLU A 124 17.52 25.07 -17.47
CA GLU A 124 17.84 26.46 -17.16
C GLU A 124 16.59 27.36 -17.14
#